data_AF-A0A958EK26-F1
#
_entry.id   AF-A0A958EK26-F1
#
_cell.length_a   1.000
_cell.length_b   1.000
_cell.length_c   1.000
_cell.angle_alpha   90.00
_cell.angle_beta   90.00
_cell.angle_gamma   90.00
#
_symmetry.space_group_name_H-M   'P 1'
#
loop_
_entity.id
_entity.type
_entity.pdbx_description
1 polymer ?
#
loop_
_entity_poly.entity_id
_entity_poly.type
_entity_poly.pdbx_seq_one_letter_code
_entity_poly.pdbx_strand_id
1 'polypeptide(L)'
;MKTIRLNRTSGFASLFMICLITLIIISLKILPKSNSDWFVYAVLFDLLISLPVIYLSLIKPYKISRLSVIPVFILMITISYKLLPVNHHSIIQQIQFIAIPGLELLIIILITRSVLRTIRLYKKNKQEIPDFPTLCRKTISTLFTNQTLLNIISSELSVFYYAFNFKKTAINDNQLSYHRRNGLIAMIVAVIFLMLIEGFALHLLLINYSTLITWLLSFSTFYAILFAMAHLNACRLRPVAITGDRLFIYHGLTIELIIPVTAILSIHKDKTAVLSKKIAKAYTIG
;
A
#
# COMPACT_ATOMS: atom_id res chain seq x y z
N MET A 1 35.22 24.98 -27.90
CA MET A 1 35.29 24.29 -26.59
C MET A 1 33.90 23.73 -26.25
N LYS A 2 33.69 22.42 -26.45
CA LYS A 2 32.42 21.74 -26.13
C LYS A 2 32.33 21.61 -24.61
N THR A 3 31.43 22.34 -23.96
CA THR A 3 31.17 22.18 -22.53
C THR A 3 30.49 20.82 -22.31
N ILE A 4 31.27 19.85 -21.84
CA ILE A 4 30.77 18.54 -21.42
C ILE A 4 29.88 18.80 -20.21
N ARG A 5 28.57 18.93 -20.43
CA ARG A 5 27.57 18.81 -19.36
C ARG A 5 27.60 17.36 -18.90
N LEU A 6 28.48 17.05 -17.94
CA LEU A 6 28.42 15.78 -17.21
C LEU A 6 26.99 15.61 -16.72
N ASN A 7 26.35 14.54 -17.18
CA ASN A 7 25.02 14.19 -16.71
C ASN A 7 25.11 14.05 -15.19
N ARG A 8 24.45 14.94 -14.44
CA ARG A 8 24.64 15.07 -12.98
C ARG A 8 24.34 13.75 -12.25
N THR A 9 23.55 12.87 -12.86
CA THR A 9 23.25 11.50 -12.43
C THR A 9 24.43 10.52 -12.56
N SER A 10 25.30 10.66 -13.57
CA SER A 10 26.45 9.76 -13.76
C SER A 10 27.57 10.01 -12.75
N GLY A 11 27.74 11.26 -12.31
CA GLY A 11 28.75 11.63 -11.31
C GLY A 11 28.49 11.11 -9.89
N PHE A 12 27.23 10.86 -9.53
CA PHE A 12 26.90 10.27 -8.22
C PHE A 12 26.83 8.74 -8.24
N ALA A 13 26.45 8.16 -9.39
CA ALA A 13 26.60 6.72 -9.60
C ALA A 13 28.07 6.32 -9.51
N SER A 14 28.99 7.11 -10.10
CA SER A 14 30.42 6.88 -9.94
C SER A 14 30.88 7.08 -8.49
N LEU A 15 30.38 8.09 -7.76
CA LEU A 15 30.76 8.32 -6.36
C LEU A 15 30.29 7.18 -5.42
N PHE A 16 29.07 6.68 -5.62
CA PHE A 16 28.55 5.51 -4.90
C PHE A 16 29.37 4.25 -5.24
N MET A 17 29.66 4.02 -6.52
CA MET A 17 30.49 2.89 -6.95
C MET A 17 31.92 2.98 -6.40
N ILE A 18 32.51 4.17 -6.34
CA ILE A 18 33.84 4.38 -5.75
C ILE A 18 33.79 4.05 -4.26
N CYS A 19 32.81 4.55 -3.51
CA CYS A 19 32.64 4.26 -2.08
C CYS A 19 32.43 2.75 -1.81
N LEU A 20 31.66 2.09 -2.66
CA LEU A 20 31.43 0.65 -2.59
C LEU A 20 32.71 -0.14 -2.89
N ILE A 21 33.44 0.22 -3.95
CA ILE A 21 34.68 -0.45 -4.35
C ILE A 21 35.77 -0.24 -3.28
N THR A 22 35.91 0.96 -2.72
CA THR A 22 36.89 1.21 -1.65
C THR A 22 36.57 0.39 -0.41
N LEU A 23 35.30 0.31 -0.01
CA LEU A 23 34.87 -0.51 1.12
C LEU A 23 35.15 -2.01 0.89
N ILE A 24 34.90 -2.51 -0.33
CA ILE A 24 35.20 -3.92 -0.69
C ILE A 24 36.71 -4.20 -0.67
N ILE A 25 37.54 -3.27 -1.16
CA ILE A 25 39.00 -3.45 -1.15
C ILE A 25 39.54 -3.45 0.28
N ILE A 26 39.04 -2.56 1.14
CA ILE A 26 39.43 -2.47 2.55
C ILE A 26 39.05 -3.75 3.29
N SER A 27 37.81 -4.22 3.10
CA SER A 27 37.32 -5.44 3.72
C SER A 27 38.07 -6.69 3.28
N LEU A 28 38.34 -6.88 1.97
CA LEU A 28 39.13 -8.01 1.47
C LEU A 28 40.55 -8.07 2.06
N LYS A 29 41.15 -6.92 2.39
CA LYS A 29 42.51 -6.86 2.97
C LYS A 29 42.54 -7.07 4.48
N ILE A 30 41.50 -6.67 5.20
CA ILE A 30 41.48 -6.64 6.67
C ILE A 30 40.80 -7.89 7.26
N LEU A 31 39.71 -8.38 6.67
CA LEU A 31 38.96 -9.53 7.21
C LEU A 31 39.80 -10.83 7.33
N PRO A 32 40.65 -11.21 6.36
CA PRO A 32 41.44 -12.43 6.49
C PRO A 32 42.56 -12.36 7.55
N LYS A 33 42.96 -11.14 7.96
CA LYS A 33 44.05 -10.90 8.90
C LYS A 33 43.56 -10.60 10.33
N SER A 34 42.29 -10.27 10.47
CA SER A 34 41.67 -9.94 11.76
C SER A 34 40.98 -11.17 12.35
N ASN A 35 41.47 -11.63 13.51
CA ASN A 35 40.75 -12.61 14.35
C ASN A 35 39.66 -11.96 15.23
N SER A 36 39.43 -10.65 15.08
CA SER A 36 38.48 -9.91 15.92
C SER A 36 37.12 -9.77 15.23
N ASP A 37 36.08 -10.28 15.88
CA ASP A 37 34.68 -10.18 15.47
C ASP A 37 34.22 -8.73 15.31
N TRP A 38 34.81 -7.78 16.06
CA TRP A 38 34.42 -6.37 16.02
C TRP A 38 34.58 -5.73 14.62
N PHE A 39 35.65 -6.08 13.91
CA PHE A 39 35.85 -5.62 12.54
C PHE A 39 34.81 -6.17 11.58
N VAL A 40 34.34 -7.40 11.82
CA VAL A 40 33.29 -8.05 11.04
C VAL A 40 31.96 -7.31 11.24
N TYR A 41 31.61 -6.97 12.48
CA TYR A 41 30.43 -6.15 12.78
C TYR A 41 30.49 -4.77 12.11
N ALA A 42 31.64 -4.09 12.15
CA ALA A 42 31.80 -2.76 11.54
C ALA A 42 31.62 -2.80 10.01
N VAL A 43 32.22 -3.79 9.33
CA VAL A 43 32.07 -3.95 7.88
C VAL A 43 30.62 -4.29 7.50
N LEU A 44 29.96 -5.18 8.26
CA LEU A 44 28.55 -5.53 8.00
C LEU A 44 27.62 -4.34 8.23
N PHE A 45 27.88 -3.53 9.27
CA PHE A 45 27.13 -2.31 9.51
C PHE A 45 27.27 -1.31 8.35
N ASP A 46 28.49 -1.11 7.85
CA ASP A 46 28.73 -0.21 6.73
C ASP A 46 28.07 -0.70 5.43
N LEU A 47 28.14 -2.01 5.15
CA LEU A 47 27.52 -2.61 3.96
C LEU A 47 25.99 -2.60 4.01
N LEU A 48 25.41 -2.97 5.15
CA LEU A 48 23.96 -3.20 5.26
C LEU A 48 23.19 -1.96 5.69
N ILE A 49 23.80 -0.99 6.37
CA ILE A 49 23.09 0.19 6.91
C ILE A 49 23.65 1.48 6.31
N SER A 50 24.96 1.73 6.44
CA SER A 50 25.57 2.98 6.02
C SER A 50 25.41 3.25 4.51
N LEU A 51 25.78 2.28 3.67
CA LEU A 51 25.70 2.39 2.21
C LEU A 51 24.27 2.63 1.69
N PRO A 52 23.24 1.89 2.14
CA PRO A 52 21.84 2.17 1.78
C PRO A 52 21.37 3.57 2.19
N VAL A 53 21.81 4.08 3.35
CA VAL A 53 21.47 5.43 3.83
C VAL A 53 22.18 6.51 3.00
N ILE A 54 23.45 6.29 2.65
CA ILE A 54 24.21 7.16 1.74
C ILE A 54 23.53 7.19 0.38
N TYR A 55 23.12 6.03 -0.15
CA TYR A 55 22.36 5.93 -1.39
C TYR A 55 21.04 6.71 -1.33
N LEU A 56 20.25 6.58 -0.25
CA LEU A 56 19.03 7.37 -0.01
C LEU A 56 19.28 8.88 -0.06
N SER A 57 20.39 9.31 0.52
CA SER A 57 20.78 10.72 0.56
C SER A 57 21.19 11.24 -0.82
N LEU A 58 21.88 10.41 -1.60
CA LEU A 58 22.32 10.71 -2.97
C LEU A 58 21.18 10.80 -3.97
N ILE A 59 20.10 10.02 -3.81
CA ILE A 59 18.96 10.05 -4.73
C ILE A 59 17.94 11.18 -4.45
N LYS A 60 17.99 11.79 -3.25
CA LYS A 60 17.07 12.85 -2.80
C LYS A 60 16.90 14.02 -3.80
N PRO A 61 17.93 14.54 -4.47
CA PRO A 61 17.77 15.64 -5.44
C PRO A 61 17.21 15.21 -6.81
N TYR A 62 17.11 13.91 -7.11
CA TYR A 62 16.89 13.42 -8.48
C TYR A 62 15.47 12.91 -8.78
N LYS A 63 14.50 13.12 -7.88
CA LYS A 63 13.12 12.59 -8.00
C LYS A 63 13.05 11.07 -8.24
N ILE A 64 14.14 10.35 -7.96
CA ILE A 64 14.18 8.89 -8.01
C ILE A 64 13.38 8.39 -6.80
N SER A 65 12.65 7.30 -7.00
CA SER A 65 11.92 6.66 -5.91
C SER A 65 12.85 6.31 -4.76
N ARG A 66 12.45 6.64 -3.53
CA ARG A 66 13.17 6.23 -2.30
C ARG A 66 13.25 4.72 -2.11
N LEU A 67 12.49 3.95 -2.88
CA LEU A 67 12.44 2.49 -2.81
C LEU A 67 13.42 1.82 -3.79
N SER A 68 14.15 2.58 -4.61
CA SER A 68 15.29 2.05 -5.36
C SER A 68 16.43 1.55 -4.46
N VAL A 69 16.34 1.79 -3.15
CA VAL A 69 17.21 1.21 -2.12
C VAL A 69 17.04 -0.29 -1.99
N ILE A 70 15.84 -0.83 -2.24
CA ILE A 70 15.55 -2.26 -2.08
C ILE A 70 16.50 -3.13 -2.90
N PRO A 71 16.64 -2.94 -4.23
CA PRO A 71 17.58 -3.73 -5.01
C PRO A 71 19.04 -3.50 -4.58
N VAL A 72 19.40 -2.29 -4.16
CA VAL A 72 20.75 -1.98 -3.65
C VAL A 72 21.03 -2.77 -2.37
N PHE A 73 20.07 -2.83 -1.44
CA PHE A 73 20.19 -3.55 -0.17
C PHE A 73 20.28 -5.07 -0.39
N ILE A 74 19.47 -5.63 -1.29
CA ILE A 74 19.56 -7.06 -1.68
C ILE A 74 20.96 -7.37 -2.24
N LEU A 75 21.49 -6.48 -3.08
CA LEU A 75 22.82 -6.60 -3.64
C LEU A 75 23.90 -6.53 -2.54
N MET A 76 23.76 -5.62 -1.57
CA MET A 76 24.66 -5.52 -0.41
C MET A 76 24.63 -6.78 0.45
N ILE A 77 23.46 -7.36 0.72
CA ILE A 77 23.34 -8.65 1.42
C ILE A 77 24.13 -9.73 0.68
N THR A 78 23.95 -9.82 -0.63
CA THR A 78 24.61 -10.83 -1.47
C THR A 78 26.13 -10.65 -1.47
N ILE A 79 26.62 -9.41 -1.54
CA ILE A 79 28.05 -9.09 -1.43
C ILE A 79 28.58 -9.47 -0.05
N SER A 80 27.86 -9.08 1.02
CA SER A 80 28.28 -9.35 2.40
C SER A 80 28.46 -10.85 2.66
N TYR A 81 27.56 -11.68 2.13
CA TYR A 81 27.63 -13.13 2.29
C TYR A 81 28.85 -13.75 1.59
N LYS A 82 29.23 -13.23 0.41
CA LYS A 82 30.40 -13.72 -0.34
C LYS A 82 31.73 -13.22 0.21
N LEU A 83 31.71 -12.07 0.87
CA LEU A 83 32.91 -11.37 1.34
C LEU A 83 33.44 -11.93 2.67
N LEU A 84 32.57 -12.54 3.48
CA LEU A 84 32.93 -13.00 4.82
C LEU A 84 33.41 -14.46 4.85
N PRO A 85 34.48 -14.77 5.60
CA PRO A 85 34.96 -16.15 5.75
C PRO A 85 33.99 -17.01 6.57
N VAL A 86 33.98 -18.31 6.29
CA VAL A 86 32.97 -19.29 6.74
C VAL A 86 32.76 -19.29 8.26
N ASN A 87 33.81 -18.96 9.02
CA ASN A 87 33.81 -18.96 10.48
C ASN A 87 32.89 -17.90 11.12
N HIS A 88 32.46 -16.88 10.36
CA HIS A 88 31.64 -15.76 10.88
C HIS A 88 30.20 -15.75 10.32
N HIS A 89 29.72 -16.85 9.73
CA HIS A 89 28.37 -16.90 9.16
C HIS A 89 27.26 -16.74 10.20
N SER A 90 27.48 -17.12 11.46
CA SER A 90 26.52 -16.91 12.56
C SER A 90 26.24 -15.42 12.79
N ILE A 91 27.26 -14.58 12.71
CA ILE A 91 27.17 -13.12 12.88
C ILE A 91 26.34 -12.50 11.74
N ILE A 92 26.54 -12.96 10.50
CA ILE A 92 25.76 -12.50 9.34
C ILE A 92 24.27 -12.82 9.52
N GLN A 93 23.95 -14.03 9.97
CA GLN A 93 22.56 -14.45 10.18
C GLN A 93 21.86 -13.59 11.25
N GLN A 94 22.56 -13.26 12.35
CA GLN A 94 22.02 -12.38 13.39
C GLN A 94 21.75 -10.97 12.87
N ILE A 95 22.67 -10.39 12.09
CA ILE A 95 22.48 -9.06 11.53
C ILE A 95 21.37 -9.05 10.47
N GLN A 96 21.30 -10.08 9.62
CA GLN A 96 20.20 -10.22 8.64
C GLN A 96 18.83 -10.32 9.32
N PHE A 97 18.74 -11.04 10.44
CA PHE A 97 17.52 -11.14 11.23
C PHE A 97 17.01 -9.79 11.74
N ILE A 98 17.90 -8.81 11.97
CA ILE A 98 17.52 -7.45 12.39
C ILE A 98 17.33 -6.53 11.18
N ALA A 99 18.22 -6.61 10.20
CA ALA A 99 18.27 -5.69 9.07
C ALA A 99 17.09 -5.89 8.09
N ILE A 100 16.65 -7.13 7.86
CA ILE A 100 15.53 -7.41 6.95
C ILE A 100 14.21 -6.85 7.52
N PRO A 101 13.79 -7.16 8.77
CA PRO A 101 12.60 -6.54 9.36
C PRO A 101 12.74 -5.03 9.49
N GLY A 102 13.94 -4.51 9.79
CA GLY A 102 14.21 -3.07 9.86
C GLY A 102 13.95 -2.36 8.53
N LEU A 103 14.34 -2.95 7.40
CA LEU A 103 14.06 -2.43 6.07
C LEU A 103 12.57 -2.46 5.75
N GLU A 104 11.87 -3.55 6.08
CA GLU A 104 10.42 -3.65 5.90
C GLU A 104 9.67 -2.55 6.68
N LEU A 105 10.06 -2.35 7.95
CA LEU A 105 9.50 -1.31 8.81
C LEU A 105 9.76 0.10 8.23
N LEU A 106 10.95 0.34 7.68
CA LEU A 106 11.28 1.59 7.00
C LEU A 106 10.37 1.84 5.78
N ILE A 107 10.10 0.82 4.97
CA ILE A 107 9.19 0.92 3.82
C ILE A 107 7.78 1.30 4.29
N ILE A 108 7.27 0.60 5.30
CA ILE A 108 5.94 0.85 5.89
C ILE A 108 5.85 2.30 6.40
N ILE A 109 6.87 2.78 7.10
CA ILE A 109 6.94 4.16 7.60
C ILE A 109 6.93 5.17 6.44
N LEU A 110 7.71 4.93 5.38
CA LEU A 110 7.79 5.84 4.24
C LEU A 110 6.45 5.96 3.51
N ILE A 111 5.78 4.81 3.26
CA ILE A 111 4.45 4.76 2.63
C ILE A 111 3.42 5.45 3.51
N THR A 112 3.40 5.14 4.81
CA THR A 112 2.45 5.72 5.75
C THR A 112 2.62 7.24 5.82
N ARG A 113 3.86 7.74 5.91
CA ARG A 113 4.13 9.18 5.95
C ARG A 113 3.74 9.89 4.66
N SER A 114 3.98 9.28 3.49
CA SER A 114 3.58 9.89 2.21
C SER A 114 2.05 9.97 2.10
N VAL A 115 1.35 8.90 2.47
CA VAL A 115 -0.12 8.84 2.47
C VAL A 115 -0.70 9.89 3.42
N LEU A 116 -0.24 9.94 4.67
CA LEU A 116 -0.71 10.92 5.67
C LEU A 116 -0.47 12.36 5.22
N ARG A 117 0.67 12.64 4.59
CA ARG A 117 0.98 13.97 4.05
C ARG A 117 0.00 14.35 2.94
N THR A 118 -0.30 13.46 2.01
CA THR A 118 -1.26 13.74 0.93
C THR A 118 -2.67 13.92 1.45
N ILE A 119 -3.13 13.10 2.42
CA ILE A 119 -4.45 13.28 3.05
C ILE A 119 -4.57 14.67 3.68
N ARG A 120 -3.53 15.12 4.38
CA ARG A 120 -3.52 16.46 5.01
C ARG A 120 -3.56 17.58 3.96
N LEU A 121 -2.80 17.45 2.88
CA LEU A 121 -2.80 18.42 1.77
C LEU A 121 -4.13 18.44 1.02
N TYR A 122 -4.76 17.29 0.83
CA TYR A 122 -6.08 17.16 0.22
C TYR A 122 -7.17 17.82 1.07
N LYS A 123 -7.20 17.53 2.38
CA LYS A 123 -8.15 18.18 3.31
C LYS A 123 -8.04 19.71 3.31
N LYS A 124 -6.87 20.24 2.97
CA LYS A 124 -6.61 21.67 2.87
C LYS A 124 -7.06 22.27 1.53
N ASN A 125 -7.00 21.51 0.43
CA ASN A 125 -7.26 21.97 -0.94
C ASN A 125 -8.59 21.45 -1.51
N LYS A 126 -9.69 21.59 -0.75
CA LYS A 126 -11.07 21.08 -0.95
C LYS A 126 -11.76 21.20 -2.35
N GLN A 127 -11.09 21.65 -3.41
CA GLN A 127 -11.74 22.13 -4.63
C GLN A 127 -11.79 21.14 -5.81
N GLU A 128 -11.11 20.00 -5.75
CA GLU A 128 -11.30 18.91 -6.72
C GLU A 128 -11.56 17.63 -5.93
N ILE A 129 -12.47 16.77 -6.37
CA ILE A 129 -12.73 15.48 -5.70
C ILE A 129 -12.03 14.36 -6.49
N PRO A 130 -10.71 14.14 -6.34
CA PRO A 130 -10.15 12.81 -6.45
C PRO A 130 -10.45 12.09 -5.13
N ASP A 131 -11.24 11.03 -5.25
CA ASP A 131 -11.55 10.11 -4.18
C ASP A 131 -10.29 9.47 -3.55
N PHE A 132 -10.36 9.03 -2.29
CA PHE A 132 -9.20 8.57 -1.51
C PHE A 132 -8.33 7.51 -2.23
N PRO A 133 -8.88 6.45 -2.84
CA PRO A 133 -8.11 5.48 -3.62
C PRO A 133 -7.35 6.12 -4.79
N THR A 134 -7.99 7.05 -5.50
CA THR A 134 -7.36 7.75 -6.63
C THR A 134 -6.20 8.63 -6.17
N LEU A 135 -6.36 9.29 -5.01
CA LEU A 135 -5.33 10.10 -4.38
C LEU A 135 -4.16 9.25 -3.86
N CYS A 136 -4.47 8.11 -3.25
CA CYS A 136 -3.49 7.11 -2.82
C CYS A 136 -2.68 6.63 -4.01
N ARG A 137 -3.33 6.19 -5.10
CA ARG A 137 -2.68 5.75 -6.33
C ARG A 137 -1.77 6.84 -6.92
N LYS A 138 -2.24 8.09 -7.00
CA LYS A 138 -1.43 9.22 -7.49
C LYS A 138 -0.22 9.54 -6.59
N THR A 139 -0.32 9.28 -5.29
CA THR A 139 0.80 9.49 -4.35
C THR A 139 1.81 8.36 -4.45
N ILE A 140 1.33 7.12 -4.43
CA ILE A 140 2.17 5.93 -4.43
C ILE A 140 2.89 5.80 -5.78
N SER A 141 2.32 6.29 -6.89
CA SER A 141 3.02 6.33 -8.18
C SER A 141 4.25 7.23 -8.19
N THR A 142 4.38 8.17 -7.24
CA THR A 142 5.63 8.93 -7.05
C THR A 142 6.72 8.10 -6.35
N LEU A 143 6.33 7.00 -5.70
CA LEU A 143 7.20 6.09 -4.97
C LEU A 143 7.41 4.77 -5.74
N PHE A 144 6.50 4.33 -6.59
CA PHE A 144 6.61 3.07 -7.32
C PHE A 144 6.39 3.30 -8.81
N THR A 145 7.36 2.87 -9.62
CA THR A 145 7.23 2.85 -11.08
C THR A 145 6.44 1.63 -11.55
N ASN A 146 6.46 0.54 -10.77
CA ASN A 146 5.76 -0.70 -11.10
C ASN A 146 4.24 -0.56 -10.86
N GLN A 147 3.46 -0.73 -11.93
CA GLN A 147 2.01 -0.58 -11.92
C GLN A 147 1.30 -1.67 -11.10
N THR A 148 1.85 -2.89 -11.00
CA THR A 148 1.21 -3.97 -10.23
C THR A 148 1.31 -3.72 -8.74
N LEU A 149 2.52 -3.42 -8.25
CA LEU A 149 2.76 -3.04 -6.85
C LEU A 149 1.97 -1.78 -6.47
N LEU A 150 1.90 -0.81 -7.37
CA LEU A 150 1.09 0.39 -7.18
C LEU A 150 -0.38 0.03 -6.93
N ASN A 151 -0.96 -0.83 -7.77
CA ASN A 151 -2.36 -1.22 -7.65
C ASN A 151 -2.62 -2.01 -6.36
N ILE A 152 -1.76 -2.97 -6.02
CA ILE A 152 -1.88 -3.77 -4.78
C ILE A 152 -1.78 -2.89 -3.55
N ILE A 153 -0.73 -2.07 -3.43
CA ILE A 153 -0.55 -1.23 -2.24
C ILE A 153 -1.68 -0.20 -2.11
N SER A 154 -2.14 0.35 -3.24
CA SER A 154 -3.27 1.28 -3.26
C SER A 154 -4.58 0.61 -2.85
N SER A 155 -4.82 -0.64 -3.27
CA SER A 155 -6.02 -1.38 -2.87
C SER A 155 -5.98 -1.71 -1.38
N GLU A 156 -4.86 -2.22 -0.87
CA GLU A 156 -4.71 -2.54 0.55
C GLU A 156 -4.91 -1.33 1.45
N LEU A 157 -4.27 -0.19 1.12
CA LEU A 157 -4.46 1.05 1.87
C LEU A 157 -5.90 1.55 1.81
N SER A 158 -6.60 1.35 0.69
CA SER A 158 -8.01 1.70 0.55
C SER A 158 -8.88 0.82 1.44
N VAL A 159 -8.61 -0.49 1.51
CA VAL A 159 -9.28 -1.41 2.43
C VAL A 159 -9.13 -0.92 3.87
N PHE A 160 -7.90 -0.69 4.33
CA PHE A 160 -7.66 -0.21 5.69
C PHE A 160 -8.32 1.14 5.97
N TYR A 161 -8.22 2.10 5.06
CA TYR A 161 -8.85 3.41 5.23
C TYR A 161 -10.37 3.30 5.38
N TYR A 162 -11.03 2.57 4.50
CA TYR A 162 -12.49 2.46 4.52
C TYR A 162 -12.99 1.51 5.61
N ALA A 163 -12.25 0.47 5.98
CA ALA A 163 -12.60 -0.43 7.09
C ALA A 163 -12.80 0.36 8.40
N PHE A 164 -11.89 1.30 8.69
CA PHE A 164 -11.91 2.08 9.93
C PHE A 164 -12.59 3.44 9.83
N ASN A 165 -12.98 3.88 8.63
CA ASN A 165 -13.65 5.16 8.45
C ASN A 165 -15.17 5.01 8.49
N PHE A 166 -15.75 5.24 9.67
CA PHE A 166 -17.20 5.20 9.90
C PHE A 166 -17.87 6.58 9.86
N LYS A 167 -17.14 7.62 9.43
CA LYS A 167 -17.68 8.99 9.45
C LYS A 167 -18.83 9.13 8.47
N LYS A 168 -19.87 9.88 8.84
CA LYS A 168 -20.96 10.23 7.92
C LYS A 168 -20.46 11.36 7.02
N THR A 169 -20.58 11.20 5.70
CA THR A 169 -20.39 12.28 4.73
C THR A 169 -21.68 13.11 4.64
N ALA A 170 -21.55 14.42 4.78
CA ALA A 170 -22.63 15.33 4.42
C ALA A 170 -22.73 15.33 2.88
N ILE A 171 -23.91 14.98 2.37
CA ILE A 171 -24.18 14.89 0.94
C ILE A 171 -24.54 16.31 0.46
N ASN A 172 -23.84 16.81 -0.56
CA ASN A 172 -24.18 18.07 -1.23
C ASN A 172 -25.25 17.86 -2.31
N ASP A 173 -25.91 18.93 -2.76
CA ASP A 173 -27.03 18.86 -3.73
C ASP A 173 -26.67 18.19 -5.08
N ASN A 174 -25.39 18.19 -5.48
CA ASN A 174 -24.90 17.55 -6.71
C ASN A 174 -24.43 16.09 -6.52
N GLN A 175 -24.69 15.49 -5.36
CA GLN A 175 -24.28 14.14 -5.03
C GLN A 175 -25.50 13.25 -4.79
N LEU A 176 -25.56 12.16 -5.52
CA LEU A 176 -26.57 11.13 -5.32
C LEU A 176 -25.96 10.06 -4.41
N SER A 177 -26.41 10.03 -3.16
CA SER A 177 -26.16 8.87 -2.31
C SER A 177 -26.80 7.64 -2.95
N TYR A 178 -26.11 6.49 -2.86
CA TYR A 178 -26.74 5.20 -3.09
C TYR A 178 -28.07 5.18 -2.33
N HIS A 179 -29.15 4.91 -3.06
CA HIS A 179 -30.50 5.02 -2.54
C HIS A 179 -30.55 4.21 -1.24
N ARG A 180 -30.97 4.88 -0.15
CA ARG A 180 -30.90 4.49 1.28
C ARG A 180 -31.59 3.15 1.64
N ARG A 181 -31.99 2.37 0.64
CA ARG A 181 -32.81 1.15 0.68
C ARG A 181 -32.22 0.01 -0.16
N ASN A 182 -30.90 -0.02 -0.36
CA ASN A 182 -30.27 -1.18 -0.97
C ASN A 182 -30.05 -2.26 0.10
N GLY A 183 -30.52 -3.49 -0.13
CA GLY A 183 -30.37 -4.63 0.78
C GLY A 183 -28.92 -5.04 1.05
N LEU A 184 -27.96 -4.37 0.38
CA LEU A 184 -26.53 -4.56 0.50
C LEU A 184 -26.01 -4.47 1.95
N ILE A 185 -26.54 -3.55 2.78
CA ILE A 185 -26.12 -3.47 4.19
C ILE A 185 -26.48 -4.78 4.92
N ALA A 186 -27.73 -5.23 4.81
CA ALA A 186 -28.20 -6.45 5.45
C ALA A 186 -27.45 -7.68 4.93
N MET A 187 -27.22 -7.76 3.62
CA MET A 187 -26.48 -8.85 2.99
C MET A 187 -25.04 -8.92 3.49
N ILE A 188 -24.29 -7.81 3.49
CA ILE A 188 -22.89 -7.80 3.95
C ILE A 188 -22.80 -8.11 5.44
N VAL A 189 -23.70 -7.57 6.27
CA VAL A 189 -23.73 -7.88 7.70
C VAL A 189 -24.00 -9.37 7.95
N ALA A 190 -24.93 -9.97 7.21
CA ALA A 190 -25.19 -11.41 7.29
C ALA A 190 -23.97 -12.25 6.91
N VAL A 191 -23.26 -11.88 5.83
CA VAL A 191 -22.02 -12.54 5.41
C VAL A 191 -20.93 -12.42 6.47
N ILE A 192 -20.73 -11.24 7.07
CA ILE A 192 -19.76 -11.05 8.15
C ILE A 192 -20.09 -11.95 9.34
N PHE A 193 -21.36 -12.03 9.73
CA PHE A 193 -21.81 -12.87 10.83
C PHE A 193 -21.57 -14.37 10.55
N LEU A 194 -21.88 -14.80 9.32
CA LEU A 194 -21.61 -16.17 8.88
C LEU A 194 -20.11 -16.49 8.92
N MET A 195 -19.26 -15.59 8.42
CA MET A 195 -17.79 -15.74 8.44
C MET A 195 -17.23 -15.85 9.86
N LEU A 196 -17.81 -15.16 10.84
CA LEU A 196 -17.39 -15.26 12.24
C LEU A 196 -17.68 -16.65 12.82
N ILE A 197 -18.88 -17.18 12.59
CA ILE A 197 -19.28 -18.51 13.06
C ILE A 197 -18.42 -19.58 12.39
N GLU A 198 -18.32 -19.52 11.06
CA GLU A 198 -17.56 -20.47 10.26
C GLU A 198 -16.06 -20.42 10.60
N GLY A 199 -15.48 -19.22 10.70
CA GLY A 199 -14.09 -19.03 11.08
C GLY A 199 -13.76 -19.60 12.46
N PHE A 200 -14.65 -19.40 13.44
CA PHE A 200 -14.47 -19.95 14.78
C PHE A 200 -14.58 -21.49 14.78
N ALA A 201 -15.58 -22.05 14.09
CA ALA A 201 -15.75 -23.49 13.98
C ALA A 201 -14.54 -24.15 13.28
N LEU A 202 -14.07 -23.58 12.17
CA LEU A 202 -12.90 -24.07 11.44
C LEU A 202 -11.61 -23.93 12.26
N HIS A 203 -11.46 -22.86 13.05
CA HIS A 203 -10.32 -22.70 13.95
C HIS A 203 -10.23 -23.83 14.97
N LEU A 204 -11.35 -24.15 15.63
CA LEU A 204 -11.42 -25.24 16.61
C LEU A 204 -11.21 -26.62 15.96
N LEU A 205 -11.72 -26.82 14.75
CA LEU A 205 -11.56 -28.08 14.03
C LEU A 205 -10.10 -28.32 13.63
N LEU A 206 -9.41 -27.28 13.15
CA LEU A 206 -8.08 -27.40 12.59
C LEU A 206 -6.95 -27.33 13.62
N ILE A 207 -7.22 -26.86 14.85
CA ILE A 207 -6.18 -26.67 15.88
C ILE A 207 -5.42 -27.97 16.18
N ASN A 208 -6.12 -29.11 16.10
CA ASN A 208 -5.53 -30.44 16.32
C ASN A 208 -4.91 -31.05 15.06
N TYR A 209 -5.18 -30.51 13.87
CA TYR A 209 -4.65 -30.99 12.60
C TYR A 209 -3.32 -30.30 12.26
N SER A 210 -3.29 -28.97 12.29
CA SER A 210 -2.08 -28.20 12.02
C SER A 210 -2.20 -26.78 12.56
N THR A 211 -1.30 -26.43 13.47
CA THR A 211 -1.21 -25.08 14.03
C THR A 211 -1.01 -24.03 12.96
N LEU A 212 -0.15 -24.30 11.96
CA LEU A 212 0.15 -23.34 10.89
C LEU A 212 -1.07 -23.06 10.01
N ILE A 213 -1.78 -24.10 9.56
CA ILE A 213 -2.97 -23.95 8.70
C ILE A 213 -4.07 -23.21 9.47
N THR A 214 -4.24 -23.54 10.76
CA THR A 214 -5.23 -22.91 11.63
C THR A 214 -5.01 -21.40 11.72
N TRP A 215 -3.78 -20.97 11.98
CA TRP A 215 -3.45 -19.54 12.03
C TRP A 215 -3.61 -18.84 10.68
N LEU A 216 -3.14 -19.44 9.59
CA LEU A 216 -3.32 -18.88 8.25
C LEU A 216 -4.79 -18.67 7.91
N LEU A 217 -5.63 -19.67 8.17
CA LEU A 217 -7.07 -19.57 7.92
C LEU A 217 -7.71 -18.47 8.79
N SER A 218 -7.32 -18.39 10.06
CA SER A 218 -7.85 -17.38 10.99
C SER A 218 -7.51 -15.96 10.55
N PHE A 219 -6.26 -15.72 10.14
CA PHE A 219 -5.85 -14.43 9.59
C PHE A 219 -6.57 -14.12 8.28
N SER A 220 -6.80 -15.13 7.43
CA SER A 220 -7.56 -14.98 6.18
C SER A 220 -9.01 -14.58 6.45
N THR A 221 -9.71 -15.25 7.38
CA THR A 221 -11.07 -14.90 7.79
C THR A 221 -11.14 -13.48 8.36
N PHE A 222 -10.18 -13.11 9.22
CA PHE A 222 -10.11 -11.77 9.77
C PHE A 222 -9.94 -10.70 8.68
N TYR A 223 -9.05 -10.94 7.71
CA TYR A 223 -8.87 -10.04 6.58
C TYR A 223 -10.12 -9.95 5.70
N ALA A 224 -10.82 -11.07 5.43
CA ALA A 224 -12.05 -11.08 4.66
C ALA A 224 -13.15 -10.22 5.32
N ILE A 225 -13.27 -10.28 6.65
CA ILE A 225 -14.19 -9.44 7.42
C ILE A 225 -13.81 -7.96 7.30
N LEU A 226 -12.52 -7.63 7.45
CA LEU A 226 -12.04 -6.26 7.26
C LEU A 226 -12.35 -5.74 5.85
N PHE A 227 -12.15 -6.55 4.82
CA PHE A 227 -12.48 -6.21 3.44
C PHE A 227 -13.99 -5.97 3.26
N ALA A 228 -14.84 -6.84 3.81
CA ALA A 228 -16.29 -6.69 3.75
C ALA A 228 -16.77 -5.38 4.41
N MET A 229 -16.20 -5.05 5.58
CA MET A 229 -16.46 -3.77 6.26
C MET A 229 -15.98 -2.57 5.42
N ALA A 230 -14.79 -2.66 4.84
CA ALA A 230 -14.25 -1.62 3.98
C ALA A 230 -15.12 -1.39 2.75
N HIS A 231 -15.57 -2.46 2.10
CA HIS A 231 -16.45 -2.40 0.94
C HIS A 231 -17.79 -1.72 1.30
N LEU A 232 -18.40 -2.12 2.43
CA LEU A 232 -19.64 -1.51 2.91
C LEU A 232 -19.48 -0.01 3.19
N ASN A 233 -18.40 0.38 3.87
CA ASN A 233 -18.12 1.77 4.17
C ASN A 233 -17.78 2.56 2.90
N ALA A 234 -17.05 1.99 1.96
CA ALA A 234 -16.77 2.61 0.66
C ALA A 234 -18.05 2.86 -0.14
N CYS A 235 -19.01 1.91 -0.15
CA CYS A 235 -20.33 2.12 -0.77
C CYS A 235 -21.09 3.30 -0.14
N ARG A 236 -20.86 3.59 1.14
CA ARG A 236 -21.52 4.69 1.86
C ARG A 236 -20.79 6.02 1.70
N LEU A 237 -19.47 5.98 1.61
CA LEU A 237 -18.59 7.15 1.61
C LEU A 237 -18.24 7.68 0.21
N ARG A 238 -18.45 6.86 -0.83
CA ARG A 238 -18.22 7.22 -2.24
C ARG A 238 -19.56 7.39 -2.99
N PRO A 239 -20.26 8.54 -2.84
CA PRO A 239 -21.50 8.77 -3.55
C PRO A 239 -21.27 8.92 -5.07
N VAL A 240 -22.33 8.71 -5.85
CA VAL A 240 -22.32 9.06 -7.27
C VAL A 240 -22.31 10.58 -7.37
N ALA A 241 -21.31 11.13 -8.06
CA ALA A 241 -21.11 12.56 -8.15
C ALA A 241 -21.02 13.01 -9.60
N ILE A 242 -21.64 14.14 -9.91
CA ILE A 242 -21.45 14.84 -11.18
C ILE A 242 -20.54 16.03 -10.88
N THR A 243 -19.40 16.12 -11.55
CA THR A 243 -18.45 17.23 -11.34
C THR A 243 -17.93 17.69 -12.69
N GLY A 244 -18.28 18.92 -13.07
CA GLY A 244 -18.03 19.44 -14.41
C GLY A 244 -18.74 18.59 -15.47
N ASP A 245 -17.99 18.13 -16.46
CA ASP A 245 -18.48 17.34 -17.60
C ASP A 245 -18.28 15.83 -17.43
N ARG A 246 -18.14 15.35 -16.18
CA ARG A 246 -17.92 13.92 -15.88
C ARG A 246 -18.87 13.42 -14.79
N LEU A 247 -19.42 12.24 -15.04
CA LEU A 247 -20.21 11.44 -14.10
C LEU A 247 -19.30 10.37 -13.48
N PHE A 248 -19.16 10.41 -12.15
CA PHE A 248 -18.39 9.44 -11.38
C PHE A 248 -19.34 8.47 -10.70
N ILE A 249 -19.25 7.19 -11.09
CA ILE A 249 -20.01 6.10 -10.49
C ILE A 249 -19.04 5.17 -9.77
N TYR A 250 -19.27 4.99 -8.48
CA TYR A 250 -18.48 4.10 -7.64
C TYR A 250 -19.36 3.00 -7.07
N HIS A 251 -18.86 1.76 -7.05
CA HIS A 251 -19.47 0.69 -6.25
C HIS A 251 -18.43 0.12 -5.29
N GLY A 252 -18.51 0.54 -4.03
CA GLY A 252 -17.63 0.05 -2.97
C GLY A 252 -16.17 0.29 -3.30
N LEU A 253 -15.36 -0.76 -3.18
CA LEU A 253 -13.94 -0.76 -3.56
C LEU A 253 -13.67 -1.44 -4.92
N THR A 254 -14.68 -2.04 -5.53
CA THR A 254 -14.50 -2.97 -6.65
C THR A 254 -14.71 -2.33 -8.01
N ILE A 255 -15.64 -1.37 -8.12
CA ILE A 255 -15.98 -0.74 -9.40
C ILE A 255 -15.79 0.77 -9.31
N GLU A 256 -15.11 1.30 -10.31
CA GLU A 256 -14.97 2.72 -10.58
C GLU A 256 -15.25 2.95 -12.08
N LEU A 257 -16.21 3.82 -12.37
CA LEU A 257 -16.64 4.14 -13.71
C LEU A 257 -16.74 5.66 -13.86
N ILE A 258 -16.05 6.20 -14.86
CA ILE A 258 -16.01 7.63 -15.16
C ILE A 258 -16.57 7.81 -16.57
N ILE A 259 -17.76 8.40 -16.68
CA ILE A 259 -18.43 8.63 -17.96
C ILE A 259 -18.40 10.13 -18.27
N PRO A 260 -17.91 10.57 -19.43
CA PRO A 260 -18.10 11.95 -19.90
C PRO A 260 -19.60 12.22 -20.12
N VAL A 261 -20.13 13.33 -19.64
CA VAL A 261 -21.57 13.65 -19.80
C VAL A 261 -21.93 13.76 -21.28
N THR A 262 -21.01 14.25 -22.12
CA THR A 262 -21.11 14.26 -23.58
C THR A 262 -21.32 12.90 -24.24
N ALA A 263 -20.94 11.80 -23.58
CA ALA A 263 -21.13 10.44 -24.09
C ALA A 263 -22.52 9.86 -23.75
N ILE A 264 -23.33 10.57 -22.94
CA ILE A 264 -24.66 10.10 -22.52
C ILE A 264 -25.68 10.51 -23.59
N LEU A 265 -26.14 9.53 -24.36
CA LEU A 265 -27.03 9.77 -25.50
C LEU A 265 -28.46 10.14 -25.08
N SER A 266 -28.98 9.55 -24.01
CA SER A 266 -30.28 9.88 -23.43
C SER A 266 -30.41 9.35 -21.99
N ILE A 267 -31.23 10.02 -21.18
CA ILE A 267 -31.56 9.59 -19.81
C ILE A 267 -33.07 9.36 -19.75
N HIS A 268 -33.46 8.13 -19.45
CA HIS A 268 -34.87 7.77 -19.28
C HIS A 268 -35.17 7.53 -17.81
N LYS A 269 -36.19 8.21 -17.29
CA LYS A 269 -36.69 7.96 -15.94
C LYS A 269 -37.74 6.87 -16.01
N ASP A 270 -37.38 5.67 -15.57
CA ASP A 270 -38.33 4.57 -15.52
C ASP A 270 -39.39 4.81 -14.42
N LYS A 271 -40.68 4.81 -14.81
CA LYS A 271 -41.82 5.09 -13.92
C LYS A 271 -42.13 3.91 -12.99
N THR A 272 -41.63 2.71 -13.31
CA THR A 272 -41.83 1.48 -12.52
C THR A 272 -41.28 1.58 -11.09
N ALA A 273 -40.20 2.36 -10.89
CA ALA A 273 -39.60 2.59 -9.57
C ALA A 273 -40.48 3.40 -8.59
N VAL A 274 -41.47 4.15 -9.10
CA VAL A 274 -42.43 4.87 -8.26
C VAL A 274 -43.58 3.94 -7.82
N LEU A 275 -43.95 2.98 -8.66
CA LEU A 275 -45.01 1.99 -8.36
C LEU A 275 -44.58 1.04 -7.23
N SER A 276 -43.34 0.52 -7.26
CA SER A 276 -42.82 -0.37 -6.21
C SER A 276 -42.76 0.32 -4.84
N LYS A 277 -42.49 1.63 -4.80
CA LYS A 277 -42.49 2.44 -3.57
C LYS A 277 -43.91 2.65 -3.01
N LYS A 278 -44.92 2.76 -3.89
CA LYS A 278 -46.34 2.86 -3.51
C LYS A 278 -46.88 1.53 -2.98
N ILE A 279 -46.53 0.42 -3.62
CA ILE A 279 -46.91 -0.94 -3.21
C ILE A 279 -46.26 -1.31 -1.87
N ALA A 280 -44.97 -1.02 -1.68
CA ALA A 280 -44.28 -1.26 -0.40
C ALA A 280 -44.84 -0.42 0.77
N LYS A 281 -45.47 0.73 0.49
CA LYS A 281 -46.13 1.56 1.52
C LYS A 281 -47.54 1.08 1.84
N ALA A 282 -48.22 0.43 0.88
CA ALA A 282 -49.53 -0.19 1.09
C ALA A 282 -49.45 -1.45 1.97
N TYR A 283 -48.34 -2.20 1.92
CA TYR A 283 -48.11 -3.39 2.74
C TYR A 283 -47.62 -3.13 4.18
N THR A 284 -47.38 -1.86 4.55
CA THR A 284 -46.91 -1.50 5.91
C THR A 284 -48.00 -0.86 6.78
N ILE A 285 -49.25 -0.83 6.32
CA ILE A 285 -50.42 -0.32 7.06
C ILE A 285 -51.52 -1.41 7.12
N GLY A 286 -51.14 -2.68 7.14
CA GLY A 286 -52.03 -3.82 7.40
C GLY A 286 -51.65 -4.48 8.71
#